data_AF-A0A453R4B6-F1
#
_entry.id   AF-A0A453R4B6-F1
#
_cell.length_a   1.000
_cell.length_b   1.000
_cell.length_c   1.000
_cell.angle_alpha   90.00
_cell.angle_beta   90.00
_cell.angle_gamma   90.00
#
_symmetry.space_group_name_H-M   'P 1'
#
loop_
_entity.id
_entity.type
_entity.pdbx_description
1 polymer ?
#
loop_
_entity_poly.entity_id
_entity_poly.type
_entity_poly.pdbx_seq_one_letter_code
_entity_poly.pdbx_strand_id
1 'polypeptide(L)'
;MREHDRTTIHEAMEQQTISVAKAGLVTTLSTRTTVFGATNPKGQYDSNESLSVNTTLSGPLLSRFDIVLVLLDKKNPKLDGIISSHILAQSTKAEENKASDAAVKSTQPLGIKEWTLPCLRRYIHYVKQRFKPVLTKEAESVISGYYQLQRRDGTHNAG
;
A
#
# COMPACT_ATOMS: atom_id res chain seq x y z
N MET A 1 10.15 -16.80 0.52
CA MET A 1 10.07 -16.68 -0.95
C MET A 1 11.20 -17.50 -1.54
N ARG A 2 10.92 -18.42 -2.47
CA ARG A 2 11.98 -19.22 -3.08
C ARG A 2 12.70 -18.36 -4.13
N GLU A 3 13.95 -18.68 -4.44
CA GLU A 3 14.78 -17.83 -5.32
C GLU A 3 14.16 -17.63 -6.72
N HIS A 4 13.56 -18.67 -7.30
CA HIS A 4 12.86 -18.58 -8.58
C HIS A 4 11.61 -17.66 -8.59
N ASP A 5 10.97 -17.47 -7.44
CA ASP A 5 9.83 -16.55 -7.32
C ASP A 5 10.33 -15.11 -7.38
N ARG A 6 11.53 -14.86 -6.83
CA ARG A 6 12.15 -13.53 -6.80
C ARG A 6 12.44 -13.03 -8.20
N THR A 7 13.09 -13.86 -9.03
CA THR A 7 13.43 -13.48 -10.41
C THR A 7 12.19 -13.15 -11.23
N THR A 8 11.12 -13.94 -11.06
CA THR A 8 9.84 -13.72 -11.76
C THR A 8 9.17 -12.42 -11.31
N ILE A 9 9.18 -12.11 -10.01
CA ILE A 9 8.63 -10.86 -9.48
C ILE A 9 9.45 -9.66 -9.95
N HIS A 10 10.78 -9.77 -10.01
CA HIS A 10 11.64 -8.72 -10.54
C HIS A 10 11.31 -8.40 -12.00
N GLU A 11 11.11 -9.41 -12.85
CA GLU A 11 10.69 -9.21 -14.24
C GLU A 11 9.30 -8.54 -14.30
N ALA A 12 8.33 -9.07 -13.55
CA ALA A 12 6.96 -8.60 -13.56
C ALA A 12 6.80 -7.14 -13.09
N MET A 13 7.59 -6.71 -12.10
CA MET A 13 7.53 -5.35 -11.56
C MET A 13 8.29 -4.35 -12.43
N GLU A 14 9.43 -4.74 -13.01
CA GLU A 14 10.26 -3.84 -13.82
C GLU A 14 9.72 -3.69 -15.25
N GLN A 15 9.51 -4.81 -15.93
CA GLN A 15 9.17 -4.83 -17.35
C GLN A 15 7.67 -4.81 -17.58
N GLN A 16 6.87 -5.01 -16.53
CA GLN A 16 5.42 -5.19 -16.62
C GLN A 16 5.03 -6.33 -17.57
N THR A 17 5.90 -7.34 -17.67
CA THR A 17 5.72 -8.57 -18.43
C THR A 17 6.33 -9.77 -17.71
N ILE A 18 5.83 -10.97 -18.04
CA ILE A 18 6.45 -12.24 -17.65
C ILE A 18 6.65 -13.09 -18.91
N SER A 19 7.88 -13.57 -19.11
CA SER A 19 8.27 -14.42 -20.22
C SER A 19 8.21 -15.89 -19.81
N VAL A 20 7.45 -16.69 -20.55
CA VAL A 20 7.28 -18.12 -20.27
C VAL A 20 7.76 -18.92 -21.48
N ALA A 21 8.76 -19.78 -21.24
CA ALA A 21 9.25 -20.75 -22.21
C ALA A 21 9.16 -22.16 -21.60
N LYS A 22 8.08 -22.89 -21.90
CA LYS A 22 7.85 -24.23 -21.34
C LYS A 22 7.02 -25.09 -22.29
N ALA A 23 7.36 -26.38 -22.40
CA ALA A 23 6.65 -27.35 -23.24
C ALA A 23 6.47 -26.90 -24.72
N GLY A 24 7.49 -26.26 -25.28
CA GLY A 24 7.46 -25.74 -26.66
C GLY A 24 6.66 -24.44 -26.84
N LEU A 25 6.00 -23.94 -25.79
CA LEU A 25 5.34 -22.64 -25.81
C LEU A 25 6.33 -21.56 -25.36
N VAL A 26 6.58 -20.58 -26.22
CA VAL A 26 7.34 -19.36 -25.91
C VAL A 26 6.40 -18.18 -26.07
N THR A 27 6.06 -17.53 -24.97
CA THR A 27 5.13 -16.38 -24.97
C THR A 27 5.50 -15.37 -23.89
N THR A 28 5.09 -14.12 -24.09
CA THR A 28 5.26 -13.03 -23.14
C THR A 28 3.88 -12.52 -22.74
N LEU A 29 3.60 -12.52 -21.44
CA LEU A 29 2.33 -12.11 -20.87
C LEU A 29 2.46 -10.74 -20.21
N SER A 30 1.44 -9.88 -20.33
CA SER A 30 1.45 -8.57 -19.67
C SER A 30 1.10 -8.68 -18.19
N THR A 31 1.85 -7.98 -17.35
CA THR A 31 1.64 -7.86 -15.89
C THR A 31 1.43 -6.41 -15.46
N ARG A 32 0.71 -5.62 -16.27
CA ARG A 32 0.31 -4.24 -15.92
C ARG A 32 -0.73 -4.24 -14.79
N THR A 33 -0.25 -4.49 -13.57
CA THR A 33 -1.05 -4.53 -12.34
C THR A 33 -0.34 -3.77 -11.23
N THR A 34 -1.09 -3.37 -10.20
CA THR A 34 -0.52 -2.81 -8.98
C THR A 34 -0.13 -3.94 -8.04
N VAL A 35 1.10 -3.90 -7.53
CA VAL A 35 1.60 -4.87 -6.55
C VAL A 35 1.53 -4.25 -5.16
N PHE A 36 0.88 -4.96 -4.23
CA PHE A 36 0.93 -4.65 -2.81
C PHE A 36 1.62 -5.80 -2.09
N GLY A 37 2.59 -5.48 -1.24
CA GLY A 37 3.31 -6.44 -0.42
C GLY A 37 3.10 -6.13 1.06
N ALA A 38 2.87 -7.16 1.86
CA ALA A 38 2.94 -7.08 3.30
C ALA A 38 4.03 -8.03 3.78
N THR A 39 4.95 -7.53 4.60
CA THR A 39 6.00 -8.33 5.21
C THR A 39 6.12 -7.97 6.68
N ASN A 40 6.41 -8.97 7.49
CA ASN A 40 6.81 -8.74 8.87
C ASN A 40 8.33 -8.49 8.92
N PRO A 41 8.81 -7.71 9.89
CA PRO A 41 10.23 -7.62 10.17
C PRO A 41 10.77 -8.95 10.73
N LYS A 42 12.10 -9.12 10.66
CA LYS A 42 12.82 -10.22 11.30
C LYS A 42 12.87 -9.97 12.81
N GLY A 43 11.81 -10.38 13.51
CA GLY A 43 11.69 -10.14 14.95
C GLY A 43 11.17 -8.73 15.25
N GLN A 44 11.75 -8.06 16.25
CA GLN A 44 11.39 -6.67 16.55
C GLN A 44 12.10 -5.73 15.58
N TYR A 45 11.38 -4.71 15.11
CA TYR A 45 11.93 -3.72 14.19
C TYR A 45 12.95 -2.83 14.90
N ASP A 46 14.19 -2.80 14.44
CA ASP A 46 15.22 -1.88 14.91
C ASP A 46 15.25 -0.64 14.01
N SER A 47 15.08 0.54 14.61
CA SER A 47 15.07 1.81 13.87
C SER A 47 16.47 2.28 13.43
N ASN A 48 17.53 1.67 13.96
CA ASN A 48 18.91 2.01 13.59
C ASN A 48 19.42 1.18 12.41
N GLU A 49 18.79 0.04 12.13
CA GLU A 49 19.16 -0.86 11.04
C GLU A 49 18.38 -0.53 9.77
N SER A 50 18.94 -0.90 8.61
CA SER A 50 18.28 -0.62 7.34
C SER A 50 17.03 -1.49 7.13
N LEU A 51 16.15 -1.05 6.22
CA LEU A 51 14.92 -1.77 5.92
C LEU A 51 15.20 -3.15 5.32
N SER A 52 16.25 -3.30 4.51
CA SER A 52 16.62 -4.62 3.95
C SER A 52 17.19 -5.58 4.99
N VAL A 53 17.80 -5.06 6.07
CA VAL A 53 18.25 -5.89 7.20
C VAL A 53 17.04 -6.30 8.05
N ASN A 54 16.20 -5.31 8.41
CA ASN A 54 14.98 -5.51 9.18
C ASN A 54 13.97 -6.41 8.46
N THR A 55 13.92 -6.42 7.13
CA THR A 55 13.05 -7.28 6.34
C THR A 55 13.84 -8.42 5.69
N THR A 56 13.19 -9.46 5.17
CA THR A 56 13.87 -10.50 4.35
C THR A 56 13.93 -10.11 2.87
N LEU A 57 13.65 -8.85 2.55
CA LEU A 57 13.59 -8.33 1.18
C LEU A 57 14.95 -7.77 0.78
N SER A 58 15.38 -8.08 -0.44
CA SER A 58 16.63 -7.56 -0.99
C SER A 58 16.47 -6.09 -1.40
N GLY A 59 17.55 -5.31 -1.31
CA GLY A 59 17.59 -3.92 -1.75
C GLY A 59 17.03 -3.70 -3.17
N PRO A 60 17.38 -4.54 -4.18
CA PRO A 60 16.81 -4.44 -5.52
C PRO A 60 15.29 -4.64 -5.61
N LEU A 61 14.69 -5.39 -4.69
CA LEU A 61 13.23 -5.57 -4.68
C LEU A 61 12.56 -4.39 -4.00
N LEU A 62 13.13 -3.90 -2.90
CA LEU A 62 12.66 -2.70 -2.19
C LEU A 62 12.69 -1.46 -3.08
N SER A 63 13.72 -1.28 -3.91
CA SER A 63 13.83 -0.12 -4.81
C SER A 63 12.74 -0.05 -5.89
N ARG A 64 11.98 -1.14 -6.10
CA ARG A 64 10.86 -1.20 -7.07
C ARG A 64 9.52 -0.86 -6.45
N PHE A 65 9.44 -0.69 -5.13
CA PHE A 65 8.25 -0.18 -4.48
C PHE A 65 8.30 1.34 -4.44
N ASP A 66 7.30 1.99 -5.05
CA ASP A 66 7.18 3.45 -5.01
C ASP A 66 6.85 3.97 -3.60
N ILE A 67 6.14 3.16 -2.80
CA ILE A 67 5.70 3.51 -1.46
C ILE A 67 6.01 2.34 -0.53
N VAL A 68 6.76 2.63 0.53
CA VAL A 68 7.02 1.68 1.62
C VAL A 68 6.46 2.27 2.92
N LEU A 69 5.55 1.55 3.55
CA LEU A 69 4.93 1.92 4.82
C LEU A 69 5.46 1.01 5.93
N VAL A 70 6.17 1.60 6.89
CA VAL A 70 6.63 0.89 8.09
C VAL A 70 5.62 1.13 9.21
N LEU A 71 4.91 0.06 9.59
CA LEU A 71 3.94 0.09 10.69
C LEU A 71 4.63 -0.37 11.97
N LEU A 72 4.89 0.58 12.87
CA LEU A 72 5.54 0.32 14.16
C LEU A 72 4.49 0.31 15.28
N ASP A 73 4.44 -0.78 16.02
CA ASP A 73 3.66 -0.85 17.25
C ASP A 73 4.46 -0.21 18.40
N LYS A 74 4.08 1.02 18.77
CA LYS A 74 4.66 1.74 19.90
C LYS A 74 3.64 1.79 21.01
N LYS A 75 3.99 1.23 22.18
CA LYS A 75 3.16 1.26 23.39
C LYS A 75 2.83 2.71 23.75
N ASN A 76 1.57 3.09 23.60
CA ASN A 76 1.09 4.42 23.94
C ASN A 76 -0.30 4.30 24.59
N PRO A 77 -0.39 4.44 25.93
CA PRO A 77 -1.62 4.15 26.65
C PRO A 77 -2.83 4.99 26.19
N LYS A 78 -2.58 6.20 25.65
CA LYS A 78 -3.64 7.04 25.10
C LYS A 78 -4.17 6.50 23.78
N LEU A 79 -3.28 6.13 22.86
CA LEU A 79 -3.68 5.55 21.57
C LEU A 79 -4.31 4.17 21.77
N ASP A 80 -3.73 3.36 22.66
CA ASP A 80 -4.23 2.02 22.99
C ASP A 80 -5.66 2.10 23.53
N GLY A 81 -5.97 3.09 24.39
CA GLY A 81 -7.33 3.32 24.89
C GLY A 81 -8.33 3.76 23.82
N ILE A 82 -7.90 4.58 22.84
CA ILE A 82 -8.74 4.99 21.72
C ILE A 82 -9.01 3.79 20.79
N ILE A 83 -7.99 3.00 20.48
CA ILE A 83 -8.11 1.83 19.62
C ILE A 83 -8.99 0.76 20.28
N SER A 84 -8.77 0.48 21.57
CA SER A 84 -9.55 -0.53 22.29
C SER A 84 -11.03 -0.14 22.39
N SER A 85 -11.33 1.14 22.70
CA SER A 85 -12.71 1.62 22.74
C SER A 85 -13.39 1.56 21.37
N HIS A 86 -12.67 1.86 20.29
CA HIS A 86 -13.18 1.73 18.93
C HIS A 86 -13.49 0.28 18.55
N ILE A 87 -12.59 -0.65 18.83
CA ILE A 87 -12.77 -2.08 18.55
C ILE A 87 -13.99 -2.63 19.31
N LEU A 88 -14.10 -2.31 20.61
CA LEU A 88 -15.22 -2.75 21.44
C LEU A 88 -16.56 -2.20 20.93
N ALA A 89 -16.61 -0.92 20.55
CA ALA A 89 -17.81 -0.31 19.98
C ALA A 89 -18.21 -0.91 18.62
N GLN A 90 -17.27 -1.47 17.86
CA GLN A 90 -17.57 -2.18 16.62
C GLN A 90 -18.08 -3.60 16.87
N SER A 91 -17.53 -4.30 17.86
CA SER A 91 -18.00 -5.65 18.23
C SER A 91 -19.43 -5.67 18.73
N THR A 92 -19.84 -4.69 19.57
CA THR A 92 -21.21 -4.60 20.08
C THR A 92 -22.22 -4.35 18.95
N LYS A 93 -21.90 -3.45 18.01
CA LYS A 93 -22.72 -3.20 16.81
C LYS A 93 -22.84 -4.44 15.91
N ALA A 94 -21.81 -5.28 15.85
CA ALA A 94 -21.86 -6.50 15.07
C ALA A 94 -22.77 -7.57 15.69
N GLU A 95 -22.95 -7.59 17.02
CA GLU A 95 -23.87 -8.49 17.71
C GLU A 95 -25.32 -8.01 17.63
N GLU A 96 -25.58 -6.70 17.76
CA GLU A 96 -26.92 -6.11 17.58
C GLU A 96 -27.48 -6.35 16.17
N ASN A 97 -26.61 -6.29 15.14
CA ASN A 97 -26.98 -6.55 13.75
C ASN A 97 -27.23 -8.04 13.42
N LYS A 98 -26.88 -8.99 14.31
CA LYS A 98 -27.23 -10.41 14.15
C LYS A 98 -28.60 -10.77 14.74
N ALA A 99 -29.11 -9.96 15.67
CA ALA A 99 -30.40 -10.18 16.33
C ALA A 99 -31.58 -9.46 15.65
N SER A 100 -31.33 -8.51 14.76
CA SER A 100 -32.36 -7.73 14.07
C SER A 100 -32.12 -7.66 12.56
N ASP A 101 -32.74 -8.59 11.83
CA ASP A 101 -32.79 -8.60 10.37
C ASP A 101 -33.77 -7.54 9.82
N ALA A 102 -33.81 -6.35 10.42
CA ALA A 102 -34.72 -5.28 10.02
C ALA A 102 -34.09 -3.90 10.24
N ALA A 103 -33.66 -3.30 9.14
CA ALA A 103 -33.50 -1.86 8.94
C ALA A 103 -32.54 -1.11 9.88
N VAL A 104 -31.22 -1.27 9.66
CA VAL A 104 -30.25 -0.29 10.15
C VAL A 104 -30.31 0.95 9.25
N LYS A 105 -31.24 1.86 9.56
CA LYS A 105 -31.07 3.27 9.22
C LYS A 105 -29.87 3.76 10.02
N SER A 106 -28.79 4.07 9.30
CA SER A 106 -27.61 4.76 9.82
C SER A 106 -28.01 6.09 10.46
N THR A 107 -28.19 6.13 11.77
CA THR A 107 -28.24 7.39 12.52
C THR A 107 -26.80 7.87 12.68
N GLN A 108 -26.37 8.74 11.77
CA GLN A 108 -25.07 9.42 11.84
C GLN A 108 -25.23 10.86 12.36
N PRO A 109 -24.34 11.32 13.25
CA PRO A 109 -24.31 12.70 13.73
C PRO A 109 -23.89 13.68 12.62
N LEU A 110 -24.23 14.95 12.83
CA LEU A 110 -24.20 16.08 11.91
C LEU A 110 -22.98 16.18 10.97
N GLY A 111 -23.23 16.35 9.67
CA GLY A 111 -22.45 17.25 8.81
C GLY A 111 -21.37 16.67 7.89
N ILE A 112 -20.96 15.41 8.05
CA ILE A 112 -20.01 14.76 7.13
C ILE A 112 -20.79 13.76 6.27
N LYS A 113 -20.87 14.03 4.96
CA LYS A 113 -21.37 13.04 3.99
C LYS A 113 -20.35 11.91 3.90
N GLU A 114 -20.46 10.93 4.78
CA GLU A 114 -19.60 9.75 4.73
C GLU A 114 -19.79 9.05 3.38
N TRP A 115 -18.68 8.86 2.67
CA TRP A 115 -18.69 8.17 1.39
C TRP A 115 -18.89 6.68 1.62
N THR A 116 -20.02 6.15 1.15
CA THR A 116 -20.23 4.71 1.19
C THR A 116 -19.23 4.01 0.28
N LEU A 117 -18.82 2.79 0.65
CA LEU A 117 -17.87 2.00 -0.13
C LEU A 117 -18.30 1.81 -1.61
N PRO A 118 -19.58 1.57 -1.95
CA PRO A 118 -20.03 1.53 -3.34
C PRO A 118 -19.86 2.86 -4.08
N CYS A 119 -20.12 3.99 -3.41
CA CYS A 119 -19.92 5.32 -3.98
C CYS A 119 -18.45 5.56 -4.31
N LEU A 120 -17.56 5.27 -3.36
CA LEU A 120 -16.11 5.42 -3.54
C LEU A 120 -15.57 4.55 -4.69
N ARG A 121 -16.01 3.27 -4.77
CA ARG A 121 -15.64 2.37 -5.87
C ARG A 121 -16.07 2.94 -7.23
N ARG A 122 -17.32 3.41 -7.34
CA ARG A 122 -17.85 4.01 -8.57
C ARG A 122 -17.09 5.26 -8.97
N TYR A 123 -16.72 6.09 -7.99
CA TYR A 123 -15.96 7.31 -8.22
C TYR A 123 -14.53 7.04 -8.68
N ILE A 124 -13.80 6.12 -8.05
CA ILE A 124 -12.44 5.76 -8.49
C ILE A 124 -12.47 5.23 -9.93
N HIS A 125 -13.47 4.41 -10.27
CA HIS A 125 -13.67 3.93 -11.63
C HIS A 125 -13.92 5.07 -12.63
N TYR A 126 -14.83 5.99 -12.27
CA TYR A 126 -15.12 7.18 -13.08
C TYR A 126 -13.86 8.04 -13.32
N VAL A 127 -13.08 8.28 -12.26
CA VAL A 127 -11.87 9.10 -12.35
C VAL A 127 -10.83 8.44 -13.26
N LYS A 128 -10.57 7.14 -13.07
CA LYS A 128 -9.62 6.36 -13.87
C LYS A 128 -9.94 6.34 -15.37
N GLN A 129 -11.22 6.40 -15.74
CA GLN A 129 -11.63 6.37 -17.14
C GLN A 129 -11.61 7.75 -17.81
N ARG A 130 -11.98 8.80 -17.08
CA ARG A 130 -12.24 10.12 -17.67
C ARG A 130 -11.10 11.12 -17.56
N PHE A 131 -10.28 11.04 -16.51
CA PHE A 131 -9.22 12.00 -16.30
C PHE A 131 -7.87 11.40 -16.68
N LYS A 132 -7.16 12.11 -17.56
CA LYS A 132 -5.76 11.83 -17.92
C LYS A 132 -4.96 13.11 -17.66
N PRO A 133 -4.63 13.41 -16.40
CA PRO A 133 -3.92 14.65 -16.07
C PRO A 133 -2.56 14.68 -16.77
N VAL A 134 -2.19 15.84 -17.28
CA VAL A 134 -0.88 16.10 -17.89
C VAL A 134 -0.09 17.01 -16.96
N LEU A 135 1.20 16.72 -16.79
CA LEU A 135 2.06 17.49 -15.88
C LEU A 135 2.24 18.92 -16.40
N THR A 136 1.96 19.90 -15.55
CA THR A 136 2.21 21.33 -15.86
C THR A 136 3.67 21.67 -15.59
N LYS A 137 4.15 22.79 -16.15
CA LYS A 137 5.54 23.24 -15.98
C LYS A 137 5.87 23.59 -14.53
N GLU A 138 4.89 24.10 -13.79
CA GLU A 138 5.02 24.41 -12.37
C GLU A 138 5.18 23.12 -11.55
N ALA A 139 4.36 22.10 -11.83
CA ALA A 139 4.45 20.81 -11.16
C ALA A 139 5.78 20.09 -11.46
N GLU A 140 6.26 20.17 -12.71
CA GLU A 140 7.57 19.64 -13.12
C GLU A 140 8.71 20.28 -12.31
N SER A 141 8.68 21.60 -12.13
CA SER A 141 9.67 22.34 -11.32
C SER A 141 9.69 21.87 -9.86
N VAL A 142 8.50 21.71 -9.25
CA VAL A 142 8.37 21.24 -7.86
C VAL A 142 8.93 19.82 -7.69
N ILE A 143 8.56 18.90 -8.59
CA ILE A 143 9.02 17.49 -8.52
C ILE A 143 10.53 17.40 -8.72
N SER A 144 11.07 18.15 -9.69
CA SER A 144 12.52 18.19 -9.94
C SER A 144 13.29 18.73 -8.74
N GLY A 145 12.83 19.84 -8.14
CA GLY A 145 13.44 20.40 -6.94
C GLY A 145 13.44 19.43 -5.76
N TYR A 146 12.30 18.76 -5.53
CA TYR A 146 12.18 17.75 -4.47
C TYR A 146 13.15 16.57 -4.68
N TYR A 147 13.24 16.06 -5.92
CA TYR A 147 14.15 14.96 -6.24
C TYR A 147 15.63 15.33 -6.01
N GLN A 148 16.03 16.55 -6.40
CA GLN A 148 17.39 17.02 -6.17
C GLN A 148 17.72 17.14 -4.68
N LEU A 149 16.80 17.66 -3.86
CA LEU A 149 16.95 17.72 -2.40
C LEU A 149 17.15 16.31 -1.82
N GLN A 150 16.27 15.38 -2.19
CA GLN A 150 16.33 14.01 -1.69
C GLN A 150 17.65 13.30 -2.06
N ARG A 151 18.21 13.58 -3.25
CA ARG A 151 19.51 13.03 -3.67
C ARG A 151 20.69 13.66 -2.93
N ARG A 152 20.61 14.92 -2.52
CA ARG A 152 21.65 15.60 -1.73
C ARG A 152 21.74 15.05 -0.31
N ASP A 153 20.59 14.72 0.28
CA ASP A 153 20.50 14.14 1.62
C ASP A 153 20.81 12.62 1.65
N GLY A 154 21.01 12.00 0.48
CA GLY A 154 21.12 10.55 0.25
C GLY A 154 22.34 9.83 0.84
N THR A 155 23.00 10.37 1.87
CA THR A 155 24.08 9.69 2.60
C THR A 155 23.59 8.74 3.71
N HIS A 156 22.28 8.55 3.90
CA HIS A 156 21.77 7.71 5.00
C HIS A 156 20.71 6.66 4.69
N ASN A 157 20.28 6.48 3.44
CA ASN A 157 19.30 5.44 3.10
C ASN A 157 19.58 4.84 1.73
N ALA A 158 20.61 4.01 1.65
CA ALA A 158 20.81 3.08 0.54
C ALA A 158 20.81 1.65 1.12
N GLY A 159 19.71 0.91 0.89
CA GLY A 159 19.66 -0.55 1.08
C GLY A 159 19.37 -1.02 2.49
#